data_AF-A0A852M2U8-F1
#
_entry.id   AF-A0A852M2U8-F1
#
_cell.length_a   1.000
_cell.length_b   1.000
_cell.length_c   1.000
_cell.angle_alpha   90.00
_cell.angle_beta   90.00
_cell.angle_gamma   90.00
#
_symmetry.space_group_name_H-M   'P 1'
#
loop_
_entity.id
_entity.type
_entity.pdbx_description
1 polymer ?
#
loop_
_entity_poly.entity_id
_entity_poly.type
_entity_poly.pdbx_seq_one_letter_code
_entity_poly.pdbx_strand_id
1 'polypeptide(L)'
;AAGKCLLAHPFEADERKINPCHYPKQRQRRKPRVLFSQAQVFELEQRFKQQKYLSAPEREHLASALKLTSTQVKIWFQNRRYKCKRQRQDKSLELAARPLPPRRVAVPVLVRDGKPCPRGSGPLPAPRSGAASPFSFSSH
;
A
#
# COMPACT_ATOMS: atom_id res chain seq x y z
N ALA A 1 -14.19 11.93 -53.43
CA ALA A 1 -13.78 11.09 -52.28
C ALA A 1 -12.27 10.85 -52.37
N ALA A 2 -11.59 10.75 -51.21
CA ALA A 2 -10.14 10.77 -50.99
C ALA A 2 -9.51 12.16 -51.22
N GLY A 3 -8.98 12.89 -50.24
CA GLY A 3 -8.28 12.50 -49.02
C GLY A 3 -6.80 12.78 -49.23
N LYS A 4 -6.19 13.67 -48.42
CA LYS A 4 -4.76 13.74 -48.02
C LYS A 4 -4.48 15.07 -47.30
N CYS A 5 -4.19 14.96 -46.01
CA CYS A 5 -3.69 16.03 -45.16
C CYS A 5 -2.26 16.41 -45.60
N LEU A 6 -1.98 17.71 -45.77
CA LEU A 6 -0.63 18.24 -45.75
C LEU A 6 -0.46 18.97 -44.41
N LEU A 7 0.32 18.35 -43.54
CA LEU A 7 0.82 18.94 -42.30
C LEU A 7 2.30 19.19 -42.54
N ALA A 8 2.66 20.45 -42.71
CA ALA A 8 4.04 20.91 -42.63
C ALA A 8 4.05 22.10 -41.68
N HIS A 9 4.64 21.88 -40.51
CA HIS A 9 4.98 22.90 -39.52
C HIS A 9 6.00 23.89 -40.09
N PRO A 10 5.95 25.15 -39.65
CA PRO A 10 7.17 25.89 -39.35
C PRO A 10 7.39 25.87 -37.84
N PHE A 11 8.54 25.31 -37.52
CA PHE A 11 9.31 25.46 -36.30
C PHE A 11 9.46 26.94 -35.94
N GLU A 12 9.05 27.32 -34.73
CA GLU A 12 9.55 28.52 -34.04
C GLU A 12 9.98 28.09 -32.65
N ALA A 13 11.27 28.26 -32.40
CA ALA A 13 11.92 28.06 -31.12
C ALA A 13 11.61 29.25 -30.21
N ASP A 14 11.27 29.03 -28.94
CA ASP A 14 11.93 29.72 -27.83
C ASP A 14 11.57 29.13 -26.46
N GLU A 15 12.46 29.36 -25.50
CA GLU A 15 12.30 29.21 -24.05
C GLU A 15 12.48 27.82 -23.43
N ARG A 16 13.75 27.56 -23.12
CA ARG A 16 14.20 26.73 -22.00
C ARG A 16 13.59 27.21 -20.68
N LYS A 17 12.40 26.69 -20.32
CA LYS A 17 11.95 26.70 -18.92
C LYS A 17 12.40 25.45 -18.21
N ILE A 18 13.49 25.61 -17.46
CA ILE A 18 14.00 24.70 -16.43
C ILE A 18 12.84 24.18 -15.60
N ASN A 19 12.62 22.87 -15.62
CA ASN A 19 11.66 22.17 -14.77
C ASN A 19 11.98 22.47 -13.29
N PRO A 20 11.14 23.22 -12.56
CA PRO A 20 11.22 23.26 -11.12
C PRO A 20 10.64 21.93 -10.64
N CYS A 21 11.55 21.07 -10.18
CA CYS A 21 11.34 20.08 -9.14
C CYS A 21 9.89 19.98 -8.66
N HIS A 22 9.26 18.83 -8.90
CA HIS A 22 7.94 18.46 -8.38
C HIS A 22 7.97 18.43 -6.84
N TYR A 23 7.90 19.60 -6.22
CA TYR A 23 7.60 19.77 -4.80
C TYR A 23 6.26 19.06 -4.53
N PRO A 24 6.15 18.25 -3.47
CA PRO A 24 4.92 17.54 -3.16
C PRO A 24 3.80 18.56 -2.95
N LYS A 25 2.99 18.72 -4.00
CA LYS A 25 1.82 19.60 -4.02
C LYS A 25 1.00 19.24 -2.79
N GLN A 26 0.83 20.25 -1.92
CA GLN A 26 0.13 20.17 -0.64
C GLN A 26 -0.98 19.12 -0.69
N ARG A 27 -0.96 18.17 0.25
CA ARG A 27 -2.00 17.15 0.42
C ARG A 27 -3.37 17.84 0.37
N GLN A 28 -4.00 17.82 -0.80
CA GLN A 28 -5.38 18.24 -0.94
C GLN A 28 -6.15 17.44 0.12
N ARG A 29 -6.82 18.16 1.03
CA ARG A 29 -7.61 17.56 2.11
C ARG A 29 -8.46 16.44 1.50
N ARG A 30 -8.17 15.20 1.88
CA ARG A 30 -8.89 14.02 1.39
C ARG A 30 -10.37 14.19 1.75
N LYS A 31 -11.27 13.85 0.83
CA LYS A 31 -12.71 13.88 1.09
C LYS A 31 -13.00 13.16 2.43
N PRO A 32 -13.83 13.74 3.31
CA PRO A 32 -14.23 13.08 4.55
C PRO A 32 -14.74 11.66 4.28
N ARG A 33 -14.34 10.72 5.13
CA ARG A 33 -14.82 9.34 5.02
C ARG A 33 -16.28 9.29 5.45
N VAL A 34 -17.14 8.83 4.57
CA VAL A 34 -18.55 8.60 4.86
C VAL A 34 -18.72 7.14 5.29
N LEU A 35 -19.46 6.93 6.39
CA LEU A 35 -19.85 5.61 6.86
C LEU A 35 -21.27 5.28 6.37
N PHE A 36 -21.52 4.00 6.07
CA PHE A 36 -22.87 3.52 5.77
C PHE A 36 -23.67 3.34 7.05
N SER A 37 -24.99 3.50 6.97
CA SER A 37 -25.87 3.24 8.10
C SER A 37 -25.92 1.74 8.43
N GLN A 38 -26.34 1.40 9.65
CA GLN A 38 -26.42 -0.01 10.07
C GLN A 38 -27.42 -0.80 9.21
N ALA A 39 -28.54 -0.19 8.83
CA ALA A 39 -29.52 -0.81 7.92
C ALA A 39 -28.92 -1.10 6.54
N GLN A 40 -28.15 -0.15 5.98
CA GLN A 40 -27.45 -0.37 4.71
C GLN A 40 -26.44 -1.52 4.81
N VAL A 41 -25.65 -1.55 5.88
CA VAL A 41 -24.68 -2.62 6.12
C VAL A 41 -25.38 -3.97 6.27
N PHE A 42 -26.49 -4.04 6.99
CA PHE A 42 -27.25 -5.26 7.18
C PHE A 42 -27.73 -5.85 5.84
N GLU A 43 -28.38 -5.05 5.00
CA GLU A 43 -28.85 -5.49 3.68
C GLU A 43 -27.70 -5.94 2.76
N LEU A 44 -26.59 -5.20 2.77
CA LEU A 44 -25.37 -5.59 2.05
C LEU A 44 -24.83 -6.94 2.54
N GLU A 45 -24.80 -7.17 3.85
CA GLU A 45 -24.38 -8.44 4.44
C GLU A 45 -25.34 -9.58 4.14
N GLN A 46 -26.65 -9.34 4.17
CA GLN A 46 -27.65 -10.35 3.81
C GLN A 46 -27.51 -10.77 2.36
N ARG A 47 -27.42 -9.82 1.43
CA ARG A 47 -27.19 -10.15 0.00
C ARG A 47 -25.85 -10.84 -0.21
N PHE A 48 -24.81 -10.45 0.52
CA PHE A 48 -23.50 -11.11 0.46
C PHE A 48 -23.52 -12.56 0.96
N LYS A 49 -24.38 -12.91 1.93
CA LYS A 49 -24.55 -14.31 2.36
C LYS A 49 -25.08 -15.17 1.22
N GLN A 50 -26.05 -14.65 0.47
CA GLN A 50 -26.64 -15.31 -0.70
C GLN A 50 -25.66 -15.39 -1.87
N GLN A 51 -24.98 -14.29 -2.20
CA GLN A 51 -24.14 -14.21 -3.39
C GLN A 51 -22.88 -13.38 -3.13
N LYS A 52 -21.70 -13.99 -3.30
CA LYS A 52 -20.40 -13.33 -2.99
C LYS A 52 -19.94 -12.35 -4.08
N TYR A 53 -20.47 -12.48 -5.28
CA TYR A 53 -20.11 -11.70 -6.47
C TYR A 53 -21.37 -11.25 -7.18
N LEU A 54 -21.55 -9.95 -7.37
CA LEU A 54 -22.72 -9.42 -8.07
C LEU A 54 -22.37 -9.02 -9.51
N SER A 55 -23.27 -9.35 -10.42
CA SER A 55 -23.27 -8.89 -11.81
C SER A 55 -23.55 -7.38 -11.88
N ALA A 56 -23.31 -6.77 -13.05
CA ALA A 56 -23.61 -5.35 -13.25
C ALA A 56 -25.07 -4.97 -12.91
N PRO A 57 -26.10 -5.60 -13.50
CA PRO A 57 -27.49 -5.22 -13.24
C PRO A 57 -27.92 -5.46 -11.78
N GLU A 58 -27.42 -6.52 -11.15
CA GLU A 58 -27.72 -6.82 -9.74
C GLU A 58 -27.16 -5.75 -8.80
N ARG A 59 -25.99 -5.19 -9.11
CA ARG A 59 -25.40 -4.09 -8.34
C ARG A 59 -26.22 -2.82 -8.48
N GLU A 60 -26.74 -2.53 -9.67
CA GLU A 60 -27.58 -1.35 -9.90
C GLU A 60 -28.89 -1.45 -9.13
N HIS A 61 -29.54 -2.62 -9.16
CA HIS A 61 -30.76 -2.85 -8.38
C HIS A 61 -30.54 -2.65 -6.87
N LEU A 62 -29.47 -3.25 -6.32
CA LEU A 62 -29.14 -3.11 -4.90
C LEU A 62 -28.76 -1.67 -4.52
N ALA A 63 -28.07 -0.98 -5.41
CA ALA A 63 -27.69 0.42 -5.22
C ALA A 63 -28.93 1.32 -5.10
N SER A 64 -29.91 1.14 -5.99
CA SER A 64 -31.18 1.86 -5.97
C SER A 64 -31.96 1.60 -4.67
N ALA A 65 -32.05 0.32 -4.24
CA ALA A 65 -32.76 -0.05 -3.01
C ALA A 65 -32.15 0.59 -1.75
N LEU A 66 -30.82 0.67 -1.68
CA LEU A 66 -30.09 1.18 -0.50
C LEU A 66 -29.73 2.67 -0.58
N LYS A 67 -30.14 3.36 -1.65
CA LYS A 67 -29.78 4.75 -1.97
C LYS A 67 -28.25 4.96 -1.97
N LEU A 68 -27.53 4.02 -2.58
CA LEU A 68 -26.09 4.05 -2.78
C LEU A 68 -25.78 4.10 -4.28
N THR A 69 -24.52 4.32 -4.64
CA THR A 69 -24.04 4.19 -6.02
C THR A 69 -23.59 2.77 -6.31
N SER A 70 -23.70 2.33 -7.57
CA SER A 70 -23.21 1.01 -8.02
C SER A 70 -21.71 0.81 -7.72
N THR A 71 -20.94 1.89 -7.73
CA THR A 71 -19.52 1.91 -7.33
C THR A 71 -19.32 1.69 -5.83
N GLN A 72 -20.12 2.31 -4.96
CA GLN A 72 -20.06 2.07 -3.52
C GLN A 72 -20.37 0.60 -3.19
N VAL A 73 -21.40 0.03 -3.82
CA VAL A 73 -21.73 -1.39 -3.70
C VAL A 73 -20.57 -2.26 -4.18
N LYS A 74 -19.97 -1.95 -5.35
CA LYS A 74 -18.79 -2.65 -5.88
C LYS A 74 -17.63 -2.65 -4.88
N ILE A 75 -17.28 -1.47 -4.33
CA ILE A 75 -16.19 -1.31 -3.37
C ILE A 75 -16.49 -2.09 -2.09
N TRP A 76 -17.72 -2.01 -1.58
CA TRP A 76 -18.11 -2.73 -0.37
C TRP A 76 -17.98 -4.25 -0.55
N PHE A 77 -18.48 -4.80 -1.66
CA PHE A 77 -18.36 -6.23 -1.97
C PHE A 77 -16.89 -6.65 -2.15
N GLN A 78 -16.05 -5.79 -2.72
CA GLN A 78 -14.61 -6.05 -2.83
C GLN A 78 -13.95 -6.10 -1.44
N ASN A 79 -14.24 -5.12 -0.59
CA ASN A 79 -13.73 -5.07 0.79
C ASN A 79 -14.21 -6.27 1.60
N ARG A 80 -15.49 -6.66 1.43
CA ARG A 80 -16.07 -7.81 2.13
C ARG A 80 -15.40 -9.12 1.74
N ARG A 81 -15.16 -9.36 0.45
CA ARG A 81 -14.39 -10.52 -0.03
C ARG A 81 -12.96 -10.50 0.50
N TYR A 82 -12.31 -9.35 0.50
CA TYR A 82 -10.94 -9.20 1.02
C TYR A 82 -10.85 -9.55 2.51
N LYS A 83 -11.80 -9.06 3.35
CA LYS A 83 -11.85 -9.37 4.78
C LYS A 83 -11.98 -10.89 5.02
N CYS A 84 -12.83 -11.56 4.24
CA CYS A 84 -13.00 -13.01 4.35
C CYS A 84 -11.72 -13.77 3.99
N LYS A 85 -11.02 -13.35 2.93
CA LYS A 85 -9.72 -13.92 2.55
C LYS A 85 -8.66 -13.69 3.63
N ARG A 86 -8.55 -12.47 4.15
CA ARG A 86 -7.57 -12.12 5.19
C ARG A 86 -7.80 -12.90 6.48
N GLN A 87 -9.05 -13.08 6.90
CA GLN A 87 -9.35 -13.86 8.11
C GLN A 87 -8.91 -15.33 8.01
N ARG A 88 -8.91 -15.92 6.81
CA ARG A 88 -8.39 -17.29 6.61
C ARG A 88 -6.86 -17.33 6.69
N GLN A 89 -6.19 -16.32 6.14
CA GLN A 89 -4.73 -16.22 6.19
C GLN A 89 -4.22 -15.92 7.61
N ASP A 90 -4.84 -14.99 8.32
CA ASP A 90 -4.49 -14.66 9.70
C ASP A 90 -4.61 -15.87 10.62
N LYS A 91 -5.70 -16.65 10.49
CA LYS A 91 -5.85 -17.91 11.22
C LYS A 91 -4.78 -18.94 10.88
N SER A 92 -4.37 -19.02 9.61
CA SER A 92 -3.26 -19.90 9.21
C SER A 92 -1.92 -19.46 9.80
N LEU A 93 -1.71 -18.15 9.98
CA LEU A 93 -0.50 -17.61 10.60
C LEU A 93 -0.53 -17.76 12.12
N GLU A 94 -1.68 -17.61 12.77
CA GLU A 94 -1.82 -17.88 14.22
C GLU A 94 -1.54 -19.36 14.55
N LEU A 95 -2.04 -20.29 13.74
CA LEU A 95 -1.75 -21.73 13.90
C LEU A 95 -0.28 -22.08 13.64
N ALA A 96 0.42 -21.33 12.78
CA ALA A 96 1.86 -21.46 12.54
C ALA A 96 2.71 -20.71 13.58
N ALA A 97 2.16 -19.69 14.23
CA ALA A 97 2.76 -18.92 15.30
C ALA A 97 2.36 -19.51 16.67
N ARG A 98 2.81 -20.74 16.96
CA ARG A 98 3.05 -21.09 18.37
C ARG A 98 3.92 -19.98 18.97
N PRO A 99 3.61 -19.46 20.17
CA PRO A 99 4.29 -18.29 20.70
C PRO A 99 5.74 -18.67 20.97
N LEU A 100 6.64 -18.25 20.08
CA LEU A 100 8.04 -18.17 20.43
C LEU A 100 8.14 -17.13 21.55
N PRO A 101 8.82 -17.45 22.66
CA PRO A 101 8.91 -16.55 23.80
C PRO A 101 9.41 -15.18 23.36
N PRO A 102 8.87 -14.09 23.91
CA PRO A 102 9.22 -12.73 23.48
C PRO A 102 10.73 -12.54 23.61
N ARG A 103 11.41 -12.41 22.46
CA ARG A 103 12.83 -12.04 22.43
C ARG A 103 12.95 -10.62 22.95
N ARG A 104 13.26 -10.48 24.25
CA ARG A 104 13.61 -9.21 24.87
C ARG A 104 14.92 -8.73 24.25
N VAL A 105 14.84 -7.71 23.40
CA VAL A 105 16.02 -7.00 22.90
C VAL A 105 16.33 -5.91 23.92
N ALA A 106 17.50 -6.00 24.57
CA ALA A 106 17.99 -4.93 25.42
C ALA A 106 18.43 -3.76 24.53
N VAL A 107 17.76 -2.60 24.66
CA VAL A 107 18.15 -1.36 23.99
C VAL A 107 19.12 -0.62 24.90
N PRO A 108 20.42 -0.49 24.56
CA PRO A 108 21.31 0.37 25.31
C PRO A 108 20.89 1.82 25.08
N VAL A 109 20.40 2.48 26.14
CA VAL A 109 20.13 3.92 26.14
C VAL A 109 21.47 4.63 26.08
N LEU A 110 21.81 5.17 24.92
CA LEU A 110 22.97 6.04 24.75
C LEU A 110 22.64 7.40 25.38
N VAL A 111 22.86 7.54 26.69
CA VAL A 111 22.84 8.84 27.35
C VAL A 111 24.07 9.61 26.85
N ARG A 112 23.80 10.70 26.15
CA ARG A 112 24.78 11.61 25.59
C ARG A 112 25.14 12.66 26.64
N ASP A 113 26.21 12.41 27.40
CA ASP A 113 27.27 13.40 27.63
C ASP A 113 28.49 12.79 28.36
N GLY A 114 29.67 12.92 27.72
CA GLY A 114 30.97 13.01 28.37
C GLY A 114 31.64 11.75 28.98
N LYS A 115 32.65 11.23 28.26
CA LYS A 115 33.83 10.43 28.70
C LYS A 115 33.71 8.90 28.90
N PRO A 116 34.31 8.10 27.99
CA PRO A 116 34.77 6.74 28.27
C PRO A 116 36.20 6.75 28.85
N CYS A 117 36.38 6.18 30.04
CA CYS A 117 37.68 5.85 30.63
C CYS A 117 38.40 4.74 29.81
N PRO A 118 39.75 4.71 29.80
CA PRO A 118 40.52 3.88 28.87
C PRO A 118 40.43 2.40 29.25
N ARG A 119 39.96 1.58 28.31
CA ARG A 119 39.93 0.12 28.41
C ARG A 119 41.34 -0.43 28.19
N GLY A 120 41.98 -0.85 29.27
CA GLY A 120 43.23 -1.62 29.26
C GLY A 120 43.00 -3.12 29.04
N SER A 121 44.05 -3.74 28.48
CA SER A 121 44.34 -5.17 28.22
C SER A 121 43.50 -5.96 27.21
N GLY A 122 44.10 -6.22 26.04
CA GLY A 122 43.69 -7.18 25.01
C GLY A 122 43.93 -8.66 25.39
N PRO A 123 44.08 -9.64 24.45
CA PRO A 123 44.52 -9.50 23.05
C PRO A 123 43.62 -10.09 21.94
N LEU A 124 43.95 -9.65 20.73
CA LEU A 124 43.59 -9.99 19.33
C LEU A 124 43.48 -11.50 18.99
N PRO A 125 43.01 -11.95 17.78
CA PRO A 125 42.89 -11.21 16.51
C PRO A 125 41.60 -11.42 15.66
N ALA A 126 41.19 -10.36 14.96
CA ALA A 126 40.64 -10.46 13.60
C ALA A 126 41.84 -10.49 12.61
N PRO A 127 41.72 -10.74 11.29
CA PRO A 127 40.51 -10.82 10.46
C PRO A 127 40.56 -11.92 9.37
N ARG A 128 39.42 -12.33 8.77
CA ARG A 128 39.39 -12.64 7.33
C ARG A 128 38.06 -12.24 6.68
N SER A 129 38.22 -11.31 5.76
CA SER A 129 37.32 -10.74 4.76
C SER A 129 36.32 -11.70 4.13
N GLY A 130 35.13 -11.18 3.85
CA GLY A 130 34.12 -11.88 3.05
C GLY A 130 32.80 -11.12 2.95
N ALA A 131 32.83 -9.84 2.60
CA ALA A 131 31.62 -9.12 2.21
C ALA A 131 31.19 -9.63 0.83
N ALA A 132 30.25 -10.59 0.80
CA ALA A 132 29.51 -10.92 -0.40
C ALA A 132 28.18 -10.15 -0.38
N SER A 133 28.14 -9.02 -1.09
CA SER A 133 26.91 -8.27 -1.38
C SER A 133 26.00 -9.09 -2.31
N PRO A 134 24.73 -9.35 -1.98
CA PRO A 134 23.86 -10.25 -2.77
C PRO A 134 23.17 -9.61 -3.98
N PHE A 135 23.56 -8.41 -4.43
CA PHE A 135 22.94 -7.79 -5.59
C PHE A 135 23.99 -7.20 -6.55
N SER A 136 24.41 -8.01 -7.51
CA SER A 136 24.87 -7.53 -8.82
C SER A 136 23.83 -7.95 -9.84
N PHE A 137 23.13 -6.98 -10.41
CA PHE A 137 22.28 -7.18 -11.57
C PHE A 137 23.15 -7.00 -12.80
N SER A 138 23.57 -8.11 -13.42
CA SER A 138 24.26 -8.08 -14.71
C SER A 138 23.25 -7.79 -15.82
N SER A 139 23.49 -6.70 -16.55
CA SER A 139 22.82 -6.39 -17.80
C SER A 139 23.71 -6.89 -18.94
N HIS A 140 23.15 -7.74 -19.81
CA HIS A 140 23.60 -7.92 -21.19
C HIS A 140 22.35 -7.94 -22.07
#